data_AF-A0A507SKL5-F1
#
_entry.id   AF-A0A507SKL5-F1
#
_cell.length_a   1.000
_cell.length_b   1.000
_cell.length_c   1.000
_cell.angle_alpha   90.00
_cell.angle_beta   90.00
_cell.angle_gamma   90.00
#
_symmetry.space_group_name_H-M   'P 1'
#
loop_
_entity.id
_entity.type
_entity.pdbx_description
1 polymer ?
#
loop_
_entity_poly.entity_id
_entity_poly.type
_entity_poly.pdbx_seq_one_letter_code
_entity_poly.pdbx_strand_id
1 'polypeptide(L)'
;MIQNFQDKHFASLLTAQQRYNAVKALALLDEANTKAQIKNIQILKFKNLLNQDTKIHSKFRDTISFLSEPSAMIIENEFINKHNSKDWYDNHFSKATYYKKRRKAIEEFLYFYLN
;
A
#
# COMPACT_ATOMS: atom_id res chain seq x y z
N MET A 1 10.98 -21.12 -3.20
CA MET A 1 9.68 -21.75 -3.54
C MET A 1 8.69 -20.63 -3.75
N ILE A 2 8.29 -20.31 -5.00
CA ILE A 2 7.31 -19.26 -5.26
C ILE A 2 5.94 -19.90 -5.03
N GLN A 3 5.36 -19.65 -3.86
CA GLN A 3 4.00 -20.09 -3.56
C GLN A 3 3.06 -19.45 -4.60
N ASN A 4 2.35 -20.29 -5.35
CA ASN A 4 1.24 -19.84 -6.18
C ASN A 4 0.17 -19.27 -5.26
N PHE A 5 0.17 -17.95 -5.06
CA PHE A 5 -0.89 -17.20 -4.36
C PHE A 5 -2.28 -17.35 -5.01
N GLN A 6 -2.37 -18.09 -6.13
CA GLN A 6 -3.59 -18.26 -6.92
C GLN A 6 -4.59 -19.23 -6.27
N ASP A 7 -4.17 -20.08 -5.33
CA ASP A 7 -5.06 -21.06 -4.73
C ASP A 7 -5.53 -20.61 -3.34
N LYS A 8 -6.76 -20.07 -3.30
CA LYS A 8 -7.66 -19.93 -2.12
C LYS A 8 -7.53 -18.69 -1.22
N HIS A 9 -7.54 -17.49 -1.78
CA HIS A 9 -7.97 -16.30 -1.02
C HIS A 9 -8.98 -15.48 -1.82
N PHE A 10 -9.66 -14.53 -1.15
CA PHE A 10 -10.71 -13.60 -1.64
C PHE A 10 -10.51 -13.03 -3.07
N ALA A 11 -9.30 -13.10 -3.61
CA ALA A 11 -8.92 -12.72 -4.97
C ALA A 11 -9.75 -13.41 -6.08
N SER A 12 -10.29 -14.62 -5.87
CA SER A 12 -11.18 -15.27 -6.86
C SER A 12 -12.60 -14.69 -6.89
N LEU A 13 -13.04 -14.01 -5.82
CA LEU A 13 -14.41 -13.49 -5.68
C LEU A 13 -14.56 -12.05 -6.18
N LEU A 14 -13.45 -11.30 -6.26
CA LEU A 14 -13.44 -9.92 -6.72
C LEU A 14 -12.89 -9.83 -8.14
N THR A 15 -13.29 -8.80 -8.87
CA THR A 15 -12.65 -8.41 -10.13
C THR A 15 -11.33 -7.70 -9.84
N ALA A 16 -10.43 -7.67 -10.83
CA ALA A 16 -9.17 -6.92 -10.72
C ALA A 16 -9.39 -5.43 -10.40
N GLN A 17 -10.47 -4.83 -10.93
CA GLN A 17 -10.82 -3.44 -10.65
C GLN A 17 -11.29 -3.24 -9.21
N GLN A 18 -12.10 -4.15 -8.67
CA GLN A 18 -12.52 -4.08 -7.26
C GLN A 18 -11.32 -4.21 -6.32
N ARG A 19 -10.39 -5.13 -6.60
CA ARG A 19 -9.15 -5.26 -5.83
C ARG A 19 -8.32 -3.98 -5.87
N TYR A 20 -8.14 -3.39 -7.05
CA TYR A 20 -7.44 -2.11 -7.21
C TYR A 20 -8.10 -1.01 -6.37
N ASN A 21 -9.43 -0.88 -6.46
CA ASN A 21 -10.17 0.13 -5.71
C ASN A 21 -10.09 -0.08 -4.20
N ALA A 22 -10.06 -1.34 -3.73
CA ALA A 22 -9.86 -1.66 -2.32
C ALA A 22 -8.49 -1.17 -1.83
N VAL A 23 -7.40 -1.48 -2.53
CA VAL A 23 -6.06 -1.00 -2.16
C VAL A 23 -5.99 0.53 -2.19
N LYS A 24 -6.62 1.17 -3.19
CA LYS A 24 -6.71 2.63 -3.26
C LYS A 24 -7.42 3.21 -2.03
N ALA A 25 -8.54 2.62 -1.61
CA ALA A 25 -9.27 3.06 -0.44
C ALA A 25 -8.45 2.85 0.84
N LEU A 26 -7.76 1.72 0.98
CA LEU A 26 -6.86 1.46 2.11
C LEU A 26 -5.73 2.49 2.20
N ALA A 27 -5.12 2.85 1.07
CA ALA A 27 -4.08 3.88 1.04
C ALA A 27 -4.60 5.25 1.49
N LEU A 28 -5.79 5.64 1.02
CA LEU A 28 -6.42 6.90 1.43
C LEU A 28 -6.75 6.93 2.93
N LEU A 29 -7.27 5.82 3.46
CA LEU A 29 -7.59 5.69 4.88
C LEU A 29 -6.31 5.72 5.73
N ASP A 30 -5.24 5.07 5.30
CA ASP A 30 -3.96 5.06 6.01
C ASP A 30 -3.30 6.45 6.00
N GLU A 31 -3.37 7.19 4.89
CA GLU A 31 -2.90 8.59 4.82
C GLU A 31 -3.68 9.48 5.80
N ALA A 32 -5.01 9.34 5.84
CA ALA A 32 -5.86 10.11 6.75
C ALA A 32 -5.56 9.75 8.22
N ASN A 33 -5.42 8.47 8.53
CA ASN A 33 -5.09 7.99 9.88
C ASN A 33 -3.70 8.47 10.32
N THR A 34 -2.70 8.41 9.43
CA THR A 34 -1.36 8.92 9.68
C THR A 34 -1.39 10.41 10.02
N LYS A 35 -2.13 11.22 9.27
CA LYS A 35 -2.30 12.66 9.57
C LYS A 35 -2.97 12.90 10.92
N ALA A 36 -3.98 12.10 11.27
CA ALA A 36 -4.65 12.18 12.56
C ALA A 36 -3.70 11.84 13.73
N GLN A 37 -2.89 10.79 13.59
CA GLN A 37 -1.86 10.42 14.58
C GLN A 37 -0.84 11.55 14.77
N ILE A 38 -0.31 12.12 13.69
CA ILE A 38 0.63 13.26 13.74
C ILE A 38 0.02 14.43 14.52
N LYS A 39 -1.23 14.81 14.20
CA LYS A 39 -1.93 15.91 14.86
C LYS A 39 -2.12 15.62 16.36
N ASN A 40 -2.51 14.40 16.72
CA ASN A 40 -2.68 14.01 18.12
C ASN A 40 -1.36 14.06 18.89
N ILE A 41 -0.27 13.56 18.30
CA ILE A 41 1.07 13.63 18.89
C ILE A 41 1.49 15.09 19.11
N GLN A 42 1.27 15.96 18.14
CA GLN A 42 1.56 17.39 18.27
C GLN A 42 0.77 18.04 19.42
N ILE A 43 -0.53 17.75 19.53
CA ILE A 43 -1.39 18.26 20.62
C ILE A 43 -0.90 17.77 21.98
N LEU A 44 -0.56 16.48 22.10
CA LEU A 44 -0.08 15.88 23.34
C LEU A 44 1.29 16.43 23.75
N LYS A 45 2.22 16.63 22.79
CA LYS A 45 3.50 17.29 23.03
C LYS A 45 3.30 18.73 23.51
N PHE A 46 2.40 19.49 22.88
CA PHE A 46 2.07 20.86 23.31
C PHE A 46 1.51 20.92 24.74
N LYS A 47 0.73 19.92 25.15
CA LYS A 47 0.17 19.82 26.51
C LYS A 47 1.16 19.24 27.54
N ASN A 48 2.41 18.93 27.17
CA ASN A 48 3.39 18.22 28.01
C ASN A 48 2.87 16.86 28.54
N LEU A 49 2.00 16.18 27.77
CA LEU A 49 1.42 14.88 28.12
C LEU A 49 2.15 13.69 27.48
N LEU A 50 3.18 13.95 26.69
CA LEU A 50 4.03 12.94 26.07
C LEU A 50 5.49 13.21 26.40
N ASN A 51 6.11 12.30 27.15
CA ASN A 51 7.52 12.37 27.53
C ASN A 51 8.43 11.52 26.63
N GLN A 52 7.85 10.78 25.68
CA GLN A 52 8.57 9.89 24.77
C GLN A 52 8.09 10.06 23.33
N ASP A 53 8.97 9.75 22.38
CA ASP A 53 8.62 9.76 20.97
C ASP A 53 7.62 8.65 20.65
N THR A 54 6.38 9.08 20.40
CA THR A 54 5.32 8.19 19.95
C THR A 54 5.54 7.90 18.46
N LYS A 55 5.76 6.63 18.13
CA LYS A 55 5.93 6.20 16.73
C LYS A 55 4.57 6.22 16.02
N ILE A 56 4.55 6.76 14.81
CA ILE A 56 3.41 6.69 13.91
C ILE A 56 3.35 5.27 13.34
N HIS A 57 2.19 4.63 13.45
CA HIS A 57 1.97 3.28 12.93
C HIS A 57 1.14 3.35 11.65
N SER A 58 1.65 2.73 10.58
CA SER A 58 1.00 2.64 9.26
C SER A 58 1.00 1.18 8.84
N LYS A 59 -0.12 0.50 9.06
CA LYS A 59 -0.29 -0.89 8.62
C LYS A 59 -0.09 -1.01 7.12
N PHE A 60 -0.47 0.01 6.35
CA PHE A 60 -0.26 0.02 4.90
C PHE A 60 1.24 -0.04 4.55
N ARG A 61 2.08 0.81 5.18
CA ARG A 61 3.53 0.79 4.97
C ARG A 61 4.19 -0.46 5.51
N ASP A 62 3.74 -0.96 6.66
CA ASP A 62 4.25 -2.22 7.21
C ASP A 62 3.95 -3.37 6.24
N THR A 63 2.77 -3.39 5.62
CA THR A 63 2.40 -4.39 4.61
C THR A 63 3.32 -4.35 3.40
N ILE A 64 3.72 -3.16 2.94
CA ILE A 64 4.63 -3.00 1.79
C ILE A 64 5.97 -3.69 2.05
N SER A 65 6.45 -3.70 3.30
CA SER A 65 7.73 -4.34 3.66
C SER A 65 7.76 -5.86 3.46
N PHE A 66 6.59 -6.51 3.35
CA PHE A 66 6.48 -7.94 3.07
C PHE A 66 6.38 -8.27 1.59
N LEU A 67 6.23 -7.26 0.71
CA LEU A 67 6.10 -7.49 -0.72
C LEU A 67 7.45 -7.77 -1.36
N SER A 68 7.40 -8.53 -2.45
CA SER A 68 8.52 -8.59 -3.39
C SER A 68 8.87 -7.19 -3.91
N GLU A 69 10.16 -6.94 -4.14
CA GLU A 69 10.67 -5.63 -4.57
C GLU A 69 9.90 -5.02 -5.76
N PRO A 70 9.58 -5.76 -6.85
CA PRO A 70 8.80 -5.19 -7.95
C PRO A 70 7.37 -4.81 -7.55
N SER A 71 6.77 -5.55 -6.63
CA SER A 71 5.41 -5.27 -6.14
C SER A 71 5.40 -4.10 -5.18
N ALA A 72 6.37 -4.01 -4.26
CA ALA A 72 6.56 -2.87 -3.38
C ALA A 72 6.69 -1.57 -4.20
N MET A 73 7.59 -1.56 -5.19
CA MET A 73 7.78 -0.41 -6.08
C MET A 73 6.48 0.00 -6.79
N ILE A 74 5.68 -0.97 -7.26
CA ILE A 74 4.39 -0.65 -7.90
C ILE A 74 3.40 -0.07 -6.89
N ILE A 75 3.23 -0.67 -5.71
CA ILE A 75 2.29 -0.18 -4.70
C ILE A 75 2.67 1.23 -4.23
N GLU A 76 3.95 1.48 -3.99
CA GLU A 76 4.44 2.80 -3.60
C GLU A 76 4.15 3.85 -4.66
N ASN A 77 4.48 3.58 -5.93
CA ASN A 77 4.27 4.54 -7.00
C ASN A 77 2.78 4.75 -7.36
N GLU A 78 1.94 3.72 -7.22
CA GLU A 78 0.50 3.83 -7.50
C GLU A 78 -0.28 4.57 -6.41
N PHE A 79 0.09 4.37 -5.14
CA PHE A 79 -0.78 4.74 -4.01
C PHE A 79 -0.16 5.69 -2.99
N ILE A 80 1.17 5.79 -2.93
CA ILE A 80 1.87 6.64 -1.95
C ILE A 80 2.49 7.85 -2.63
N ASN A 81 3.28 7.61 -3.68
CA ASN A 81 3.98 8.65 -4.39
C ASN A 81 2.99 9.39 -5.27
N LYS A 82 2.89 10.70 -5.07
CA LYS A 82 2.10 11.58 -5.93
C LYS A 82 2.87 11.85 -7.21
N HIS A 83 3.11 10.82 -8.01
CA HIS A 83 3.70 11.03 -9.33
C HIS A 83 2.75 11.90 -10.15
N ASN A 84 3.25 13.05 -10.56
CA ASN A 84 2.51 13.95 -11.45
C ASN A 84 2.38 13.39 -12.88
N SER A 85 3.12 12.32 -13.20
CA SER A 85 3.05 11.62 -14.48
C SER A 85 2.30 10.30 -14.35
N LYS A 86 1.28 10.13 -15.20
CA LYS A 86 0.47 8.91 -15.33
C LYS A 86 1.30 7.70 -15.82
N ASP A 87 2.49 7.94 -16.35
CA ASP A 87 3.31 6.95 -17.07
C ASP A 87 4.68 6.75 -16.41
N TRP A 88 4.76 6.87 -15.08
CA TRP A 88 5.99 6.59 -14.32
C TRP A 88 6.61 5.22 -14.65
N TYR A 89 5.76 4.25 -15.05
CA TYR A 89 6.15 2.88 -15.34
C TYR A 89 6.90 2.72 -16.67
N ASP A 90 6.84 3.68 -17.60
CA ASP A 90 7.47 3.56 -18.92
C ASP A 90 8.99 3.46 -18.85
N ASN A 91 9.61 3.97 -17.77
CA ASN A 91 11.04 3.86 -17.53
C ASN A 91 11.47 2.46 -17.03
N HIS A 92 10.52 1.60 -16.65
CA HIS A 92 10.79 0.32 -16.00
C HIS A 92 10.20 -0.88 -16.75
N PHE A 93 9.06 -0.69 -17.42
CA PHE A 93 8.29 -1.77 -18.01
C PHE A 93 7.61 -1.31 -19.31
N SER A 94 7.42 -2.25 -20.24
CA SER A 94 6.39 -2.05 -21.26
C SER A 94 5.00 -2.02 -20.64
N LYS A 95 4.07 -1.26 -21.23
CA LYS A 95 2.68 -1.11 -20.77
C LYS A 95 2.00 -2.45 -20.42
N ALA A 96 2.11 -3.46 -21.29
CA ALA A 96 1.53 -4.77 -21.05
C ALA A 96 2.16 -5.48 -19.83
N THR A 97 3.48 -5.38 -19.69
CA THR A 97 4.23 -5.94 -18.56
C THR A 97 3.85 -5.25 -17.26
N TYR A 98 3.73 -3.93 -17.27
CA TYR A 98 3.30 -3.14 -16.12
C TYR A 98 1.90 -3.58 -15.64
N TYR A 99 0.90 -3.66 -16.52
CA TYR A 99 -0.45 -4.07 -16.09
C TYR A 99 -0.50 -5.49 -15.51
N LYS A 100 0.30 -6.41 -16.07
CA LYS A 100 0.44 -7.77 -15.52
C LYS A 100 1.08 -7.74 -14.13
N LYS A 101 2.19 -7.00 -13.96
CA LYS A 101 2.88 -6.86 -12.68
C LYS A 101 2.03 -6.13 -11.64
N ARG A 102 1.26 -5.11 -12.03
CA ARG A 102 0.35 -4.38 -11.15
C ARG A 102 -0.75 -5.28 -10.61
N ARG A 103 -1.35 -6.13 -11.44
CA ARG A 103 -2.33 -7.11 -10.97
C ARG A 103 -1.73 -8.02 -9.90
N LYS A 104 -0.52 -8.53 -10.13
CA LYS A 104 0.21 -9.34 -9.16
C LYS A 104 0.50 -8.57 -7.87
N ALA A 105 0.99 -7.34 -7.96
CA ALA A 105 1.31 -6.50 -6.81
C ALA A 105 0.10 -6.22 -5.92
N ILE A 106 -1.07 -5.98 -6.52
CA ILE A 106 -2.34 -5.79 -5.80
C ILE A 106 -2.77 -7.07 -5.08
N GLU A 107 -2.65 -8.23 -5.73
CA GLU A 107 -2.99 -9.52 -5.13
C GLU A 107 -2.05 -9.85 -3.96
N GLU A 108 -0.75 -9.64 -4.15
CA GLU A 108 0.28 -9.82 -3.11
C GLU A 108 0.06 -8.87 -1.92
N PHE A 109 -0.23 -7.59 -2.18
CA PHE A 109 -0.54 -6.62 -1.14
C PHE A 109 -1.76 -7.04 -0.32
N LEU A 110 -2.87 -7.39 -0.97
CA LEU A 110 -4.07 -7.76 -0.25
C LEU A 110 -3.89 -9.06 0.55
N TYR A 111 -3.05 -9.99 0.06
CA TYR A 111 -2.71 -11.19 0.80
C TYR A 111 -2.05 -10.86 2.15
N PHE A 112 -0.99 -10.06 2.15
CA PHE A 112 -0.30 -9.67 3.40
C PHE A 112 -1.06 -8.65 4.24
N TYR A 113 -1.96 -7.86 3.64
CA TYR A 113 -2.75 -6.90 4.42
C TYR A 113 -3.82 -7.58 5.28
N LEU A 114 -4.40 -8.67 4.76
CA LEU A 114 -5.56 -9.35 5.35
C LEU A 114 -5.20 -10.59 6.18
N ASN A 115 -3.98 -11.11 6.04
CA ASN A 115 -3.46 -12.27 6.78
C ASN A 115 -2.21 -11.88 7.56
#